data_AF-A0A5B1R5H7-F1
#
_entry.id   AF-A0A5B1R5H7-F1
#
_cell.length_a   1.000
_cell.length_b   1.000
_cell.length_c   1.000
_cell.angle_alpha   90.00
_cell.angle_beta   90.00
_cell.angle_gamma   90.00
#
_symmetry.space_group_name_H-M   'P 1'
#
loop_
_entity.id
_entity.type
_entity.pdbx_description
1 polymer ?
#
loop_
_entity_poly.entity_id
_entity_poly.type
_entity_poly.pdbx_seq_one_letter_code
_entity_poly.pdbx_strand_id
1 'polypeptide(L)'
;MLPSDAWIGSSAPQNVQHIGLSNASTENASTSTGQQSDQRQRRQVRSDYRCHLLELEREALLTELKNIIQQYSDGVISVRELRERNARCHAERQAVLQAIEEEWDAEEPTTAEVLQDWGIDYTEEDVKRIDRNSSNENYRRAYNYRRGIEYFPYRRRLGGRS
;
A
#
# COMPACT_ATOMS: atom_id res chain seq x y z
N MET A 1 -55.93 -27.70 27.29
CA MET A 1 -55.09 -28.35 28.31
C MET A 1 -53.70 -27.74 28.22
N LEU A 2 -53.29 -26.99 29.25
CA LEU A 2 -51.88 -26.77 29.60
C LEU A 2 -51.42 -27.93 30.51
N PRO A 3 -50.12 -28.22 30.55
CA PRO A 3 -49.21 -27.72 31.62
C PRO A 3 -47.89 -27.18 31.02
N SER A 4 -47.20 -26.12 31.50
CA SER A 4 -46.69 -25.70 32.82
C SER A 4 -45.26 -26.18 33.16
N ASP A 5 -44.46 -25.22 33.63
CA ASP A 5 -43.19 -25.26 34.41
C ASP A 5 -41.85 -25.29 33.64
N ALA A 6 -40.78 -24.53 33.94
CA ALA A 6 -40.40 -23.52 34.95
C ALA A 6 -39.17 -22.73 34.40
N TRP A 7 -39.13 -21.39 34.41
CA TRP A 7 -38.55 -20.45 35.40
C TRP A 7 -37.01 -20.48 35.67
N ILE A 8 -36.39 -19.30 35.43
CA ILE A 8 -35.20 -18.63 36.05
C ILE A 8 -33.83 -18.71 35.36
N GLY A 9 -33.23 -17.52 35.15
CA GLY A 9 -31.77 -17.33 35.06
C GLY A 9 -31.30 -16.19 34.14
N SER A 10 -31.68 -14.95 34.41
CA SER A 10 -30.76 -13.86 34.84
C SER A 10 -29.78 -13.26 33.81
N SER A 11 -29.97 -11.95 33.63
CA SER A 11 -28.92 -10.91 33.58
C SER A 11 -28.24 -10.59 32.22
N ALA A 12 -28.84 -9.62 31.53
CA ALA A 12 -28.11 -8.64 30.74
C ALA A 12 -27.56 -7.53 31.66
N PRO A 13 -26.29 -7.08 31.54
CA PRO A 13 -25.86 -5.86 32.19
C PRO A 13 -26.31 -4.64 31.37
N GLN A 14 -27.12 -3.82 32.03
CA GLN A 14 -27.41 -2.44 31.73
C GLN A 14 -26.14 -1.59 31.81
N ASN A 15 -25.94 -0.67 30.88
CA ASN A 15 -25.49 0.68 31.22
C ASN A 15 -25.94 1.69 30.16
N VAL A 16 -27.23 2.02 30.19
CA VAL A 16 -27.76 3.24 29.58
C VAL A 16 -27.93 4.22 30.72
N GLN A 17 -27.03 5.19 30.83
CA GLN A 17 -27.33 6.39 31.58
C GLN A 17 -28.05 7.39 30.68
N HIS A 18 -29.20 7.78 31.21
CA HIS A 18 -30.24 8.59 30.65
C HIS A 18 -29.97 10.08 30.95
N ILE A 19 -30.44 10.92 30.02
CA ILE A 19 -31.11 12.20 30.23
C ILE A 19 -30.26 13.44 30.51
N GLY A 20 -30.41 14.39 29.58
CA GLY A 20 -30.24 15.82 29.80
C GLY A 20 -30.81 16.64 28.63
N LEU A 21 -32.06 16.38 28.23
CA LEU A 21 -32.81 17.23 27.30
C LEU A 21 -33.60 18.25 28.13
N SER A 22 -33.37 19.54 27.95
CA SER A 22 -34.35 20.62 28.20
C SER A 22 -33.90 21.95 27.61
N ASN A 23 -34.66 22.36 26.59
CA ASN A 23 -34.78 23.66 25.93
C ASN A 23 -34.60 24.91 26.82
N ALA A 24 -34.01 25.98 26.25
CA ALA A 24 -34.62 27.31 26.14
C ALA A 24 -33.64 28.34 25.53
N SER A 25 -34.20 29.19 24.68
CA SER A 25 -33.58 30.33 24.00
C SER A 25 -32.98 31.36 24.96
N THR A 26 -31.76 31.86 24.71
CA THR A 26 -31.38 33.28 24.88
C THR A 26 -30.11 33.59 24.09
N GLU A 27 -30.15 34.68 23.33
CA GLU A 27 -29.03 35.33 22.67
C GLU A 27 -27.84 35.56 23.63
N ASN A 28 -26.61 35.31 23.17
CA ASN A 28 -25.51 36.27 23.25
C ASN A 28 -24.23 35.72 22.61
N ALA A 29 -23.60 36.58 21.82
CA ALA A 29 -22.35 36.36 21.12
C ALA A 29 -21.22 35.93 22.06
N SER A 30 -20.46 34.93 21.68
CA SER A 30 -19.04 34.79 22.02
C SER A 30 -18.37 33.83 21.05
N THR A 31 -17.51 34.44 20.24
CA THR A 31 -16.38 33.90 19.49
C THR A 31 -15.89 32.54 19.99
N SER A 32 -16.20 31.46 19.27
CA SER A 32 -15.49 30.19 19.38
C SER A 32 -14.63 29.99 18.14
N THR A 33 -13.41 30.46 18.26
CA THR A 33 -12.27 30.11 17.41
C THR A 33 -12.08 28.59 17.41
N GLY A 34 -11.91 28.03 16.22
CA GLY A 34 -11.02 26.87 16.00
C GLY A 34 -11.47 25.52 16.57
N GLN A 35 -12.21 24.77 15.76
CA GLN A 35 -11.87 23.37 15.50
C GLN A 35 -12.12 23.11 14.02
N GLN A 36 -11.18 23.57 13.17
CA GLN A 36 -10.96 22.86 11.92
C GLN A 36 -10.51 21.46 12.34
N SER A 37 -11.42 20.50 12.21
CA SER A 37 -11.07 19.09 12.16
C SER A 37 -10.08 18.95 11.00
N ASP A 38 -8.79 19.04 11.33
CA ASP A 38 -7.67 18.57 10.52
C ASP A 38 -7.84 17.04 10.41
N GLN A 39 -8.86 16.63 9.67
CA GLN A 39 -8.88 15.36 8.96
C GLN A 39 -7.86 15.53 7.82
N ARG A 40 -6.60 15.77 8.18
CA ARG A 40 -5.47 15.53 7.29
C ARG A 40 -5.68 14.10 6.86
N GLN A 41 -6.04 13.90 5.59
CA GLN A 41 -5.95 12.60 4.95
C GLN A 41 -4.62 12.02 5.42
N ARG A 42 -4.67 10.91 6.17
CA ARG A 42 -3.45 10.28 6.66
C ARG A 42 -2.60 10.05 5.43
N ARG A 43 -1.45 10.72 5.36
CA ARG A 43 -0.48 10.53 4.28
C ARG A 43 -0.25 9.03 4.20
N GLN A 44 -0.64 8.44 3.08
CA GLN A 44 -0.34 7.04 2.84
C GLN A 44 1.14 7.04 2.46
N VAL A 45 1.94 6.57 3.42
CA VAL A 45 3.36 6.37 3.24
C VAL A 45 3.51 5.04 2.52
N ARG A 46 4.31 5.04 1.46
CA ARG A 46 4.58 3.83 0.67
C ARG A 46 5.19 2.76 1.57
N SER A 47 4.66 1.54 1.49
CA SER A 47 5.22 0.40 2.21
C SER A 47 5.93 -0.56 1.27
N ASP A 48 7.23 -0.79 1.50
CA ASP A 48 8.03 -1.74 0.73
C ASP A 48 7.47 -3.17 0.82
N TYR A 49 6.98 -3.56 2.01
CA TYR A 49 6.36 -4.86 2.22
C TYR A 49 5.09 -5.03 1.37
N ARG A 50 4.24 -4.01 1.34
CA ARG A 50 3.01 -4.03 0.54
C ARG A 50 3.32 -4.05 -0.96
N CYS A 51 4.29 -3.27 -1.41
CA CYS A 51 4.76 -3.32 -2.80
C CYS A 51 5.21 -4.74 -3.17
N HIS A 52 6.01 -5.38 -2.31
CA HIS A 52 6.50 -6.74 -2.56
C HIS A 52 5.37 -7.78 -2.63
N LEU A 53 4.38 -7.70 -1.74
CA LEU A 53 3.21 -8.56 -1.79
C LEU A 53 2.42 -8.40 -3.10
N LEU A 54 2.18 -7.16 -3.53
CA LEU A 54 1.47 -6.88 -4.78
C LEU A 54 2.24 -7.39 -6.00
N GLU A 55 3.58 -7.34 -5.97
CA GLU A 55 4.41 -7.94 -7.01
C GLU A 55 4.25 -9.46 -7.06
N LEU A 56 4.24 -10.14 -5.90
CA LEU A 56 4.00 -11.58 -5.81
C LEU A 56 2.59 -11.96 -6.32
N GLU A 57 1.56 -11.19 -5.97
CA GLU A 57 0.20 -11.40 -6.47
C GLU A 57 0.14 -11.24 -7.99
N ARG A 58 0.81 -10.24 -8.54
CA ARG A 58 0.92 -10.04 -9.99
C ARG A 58 1.61 -11.23 -10.67
N GLU A 59 2.67 -11.77 -10.08
CA GLU A 59 3.34 -12.96 -10.60
C GLU A 59 2.43 -14.19 -10.56
N ALA A 60 1.71 -14.40 -9.46
CA ALA A 60 0.74 -15.47 -9.32
C ALA A 60 -0.32 -15.40 -10.43
N LEU A 61 -0.91 -14.23 -10.67
CA LEU A 61 -1.89 -14.03 -11.75
C LEU A 61 -1.31 -14.33 -13.15
N LEU A 62 -0.04 -13.99 -13.40
CA LEU A 62 0.61 -14.36 -14.66
C LEU A 62 0.78 -15.88 -14.80
N THR A 63 1.05 -16.59 -13.71
CA THR A 63 1.13 -18.06 -13.73
C THR A 63 -0.24 -18.69 -13.95
N GLU A 64 -1.29 -18.17 -13.32
CA GLU A 64 -2.66 -18.63 -13.53
C GLU A 64 -3.11 -18.43 -14.97
N LEU A 65 -2.81 -17.27 -15.57
CA LEU A 65 -3.13 -16.99 -16.97
C LEU A 65 -2.46 -18.01 -17.90
N LYS A 66 -1.18 -18.32 -17.68
CA LYS A 66 -0.46 -19.35 -18.44
C LYS A 66 -1.12 -20.71 -18.29
N ASN A 67 -1.53 -21.08 -17.07
CA ASN A 67 -2.20 -22.34 -16.80
C ASN A 67 -3.57 -22.43 -17.52
N ILE A 68 -4.36 -21.35 -17.51
CA ILE A 68 -5.63 -21.28 -18.24
C ILE A 68 -5.42 -21.49 -19.75
N ILE A 69 -4.40 -20.85 -20.33
CA ILE A 69 -4.07 -21.01 -21.75
C ILE A 69 -3.61 -22.45 -22.05
N GLN A 70 -2.83 -23.05 -21.15
CA GLN A 70 -2.38 -24.43 -21.28
C GLN A 70 -3.57 -25.39 -21.24
N GLN A 71 -4.46 -25.27 -20.25
CA GLN A 71 -5.68 -26.08 -20.14
C GLN A 71 -6.56 -25.99 -21.40
N TYR A 72 -6.65 -24.82 -22.01
CA TYR A 72 -7.36 -24.66 -23.28
C TYR A 72 -6.66 -25.39 -24.43
N SER A 73 -5.33 -25.26 -24.51
CA SER A 73 -4.51 -25.94 -25.52
C SER A 73 -4.59 -27.46 -25.40
N ASP A 74 -4.70 -27.96 -24.17
CA ASP A 74 -4.87 -29.38 -23.85
C ASP A 74 -6.31 -29.87 -24.08
N GLY A 75 -7.25 -28.97 -24.45
CA GLY A 75 -8.67 -29.29 -24.66
C GLY A 75 -9.45 -29.58 -23.38
N VAL A 76 -8.88 -29.28 -22.21
CA VAL A 76 -9.50 -29.51 -20.89
C VAL A 76 -10.63 -28.53 -20.62
N ILE A 77 -10.52 -27.29 -21.12
CA ILE A 77 -11.55 -26.25 -20.98
C ILE A 77 -12.09 -25.80 -22.33
N SER A 78 -13.37 -25.41 -22.34
CA SER A 78 -14.03 -24.85 -23.51
C SER A 78 -13.64 -23.40 -23.79
N VAL A 79 -13.89 -22.92 -25.01
CA VAL A 79 -13.68 -21.51 -25.41
C VAL A 79 -14.46 -20.55 -24.52
N ARG A 80 -15.66 -20.93 -24.08
CA ARG A 80 -16.48 -20.08 -23.21
C ARG A 80 -15.85 -19.95 -21.82
N GLU A 81 -15.42 -21.07 -21.23
CA GLU A 81 -14.74 -21.07 -19.93
C GLU A 81 -13.41 -20.32 -19.98
N LEU A 82 -12.66 -20.46 -21.08
CA LEU A 82 -11.46 -19.66 -21.32
C LEU A 82 -11.77 -18.16 -21.24
N ARG A 83 -12.81 -17.69 -21.95
CA ARG A 83 -13.19 -16.27 -21.92
C ARG A 83 -13.58 -15.80 -20.52
N GLU A 84 -14.40 -16.57 -19.82
CA GLU A 84 -14.86 -16.22 -18.48
C GLU A 84 -13.72 -16.20 -17.44
N ARG A 85 -12.81 -17.18 -17.48
CA ARG A 85 -11.65 -17.24 -16.59
C ARG A 85 -10.62 -16.17 -16.93
N ASN A 86 -10.36 -15.95 -18.21
CA ASN A 86 -9.42 -14.93 -18.66
C ASN A 86 -9.93 -13.51 -18.32
N ALA A 87 -11.22 -13.23 -18.49
CA ALA A 87 -11.80 -11.94 -18.11
C ALA A 87 -11.65 -11.65 -16.60
N ARG A 88 -11.86 -12.67 -15.75
CA ARG A 88 -11.66 -12.55 -14.29
C ARG A 88 -10.20 -12.28 -13.93
N CYS A 89 -9.29 -13.10 -14.45
CA CYS A 89 -7.84 -12.94 -14.22
C CYS A 89 -7.34 -11.56 -14.70
N HIS A 90 -7.86 -11.07 -15.83
CA HIS A 90 -7.55 -9.72 -16.30
C HIS A 90 -8.10 -8.62 -15.38
N ALA A 91 -9.31 -8.75 -14.86
CA ALA A 91 -9.88 -7.78 -13.93
C ALA A 91 -9.08 -7.71 -12.62
N GLU A 92 -8.73 -8.86 -12.05
CA GLU A 92 -7.89 -8.95 -10.86
C GLU A 92 -6.51 -8.36 -11.11
N ARG A 93 -5.89 -8.64 -12.26
CA ARG A 93 -4.61 -8.05 -12.64
C ARG A 93 -4.68 -6.53 -12.76
N GLN A 94 -5.77 -5.97 -13.29
CA GLN A 94 -5.94 -4.52 -13.35
C GLN A 94 -6.07 -3.91 -11.96
N ALA A 95 -6.81 -4.55 -11.06
CA ALA A 95 -6.91 -4.12 -9.67
C ALA A 95 -5.56 -4.13 -8.95
N VAL A 96 -4.75 -5.18 -9.13
CA VAL A 96 -3.40 -5.27 -8.57
C VAL A 96 -2.47 -4.20 -9.16
N LEU A 97 -2.53 -3.98 -10.49
CA LEU A 97 -1.72 -2.93 -11.12
C LEU A 97 -2.09 -1.53 -10.62
N GLN A 98 -3.38 -1.27 -10.44
CA GLN A 98 -3.85 -0.02 -9.87
C GLN A 98 -3.37 0.13 -8.42
N ALA A 99 -3.44 -0.93 -7.60
CA ALA A 99 -2.92 -0.90 -6.23
C ALA A 99 -1.40 -0.67 -6.19
N ILE A 100 -0.65 -1.20 -7.16
CA ILE A 100 0.78 -0.93 -7.31
C ILE A 100 0.98 0.55 -7.65
N GLU A 101 0.26 1.08 -8.63
CA GLU A 101 0.33 2.50 -9.03
C GLU A 101 0.03 3.43 -7.85
N GLU A 102 -1.02 3.13 -7.07
CA GLU A 102 -1.37 3.87 -5.84
C GLU A 102 -0.24 3.82 -4.78
N GLU A 103 0.48 2.71 -4.65
CA GLU A 103 1.66 2.62 -3.76
C GLU A 103 2.90 3.33 -4.32
N TRP A 104 3.03 3.46 -5.64
CA TRP A 104 4.11 4.27 -6.25
C TRP A 104 3.81 5.77 -6.21
N ASP A 105 2.54 6.16 -6.21
CA ASP A 105 2.09 7.54 -6.05
C ASP A 105 2.06 7.99 -4.57
N ALA A 106 2.15 7.03 -3.63
CA ALA A 106 2.27 7.29 -2.20
C ALA A 106 3.58 8.02 -1.84
N GLU A 107 3.57 8.75 -0.72
CA GLU A 107 4.74 9.52 -0.28
C GLU A 107 5.89 8.56 0.09
N GLU A 108 7.11 8.87 -0.37
CA GLU A 108 8.29 8.07 -0.03
C GLU A 108 8.48 8.06 1.49
N PRO A 109 8.71 6.88 2.11
CA PRO A 109 8.87 6.77 3.54
C PRO A 109 10.12 7.52 3.99
N THR A 110 9.99 8.23 5.11
CA THR A 110 11.15 8.85 5.73
C THR A 110 12.06 7.74 6.28
N THR A 111 13.38 7.93 6.26
CA THR A 111 14.36 6.98 6.80
C THR A 111 14.05 6.54 8.24
N ALA A 112 13.47 7.43 9.04
CA ALA A 112 12.97 7.14 10.38
C ALA A 112 11.79 6.14 10.40
N GLU A 113 10.84 6.28 9.46
CA GLU A 113 9.67 5.40 9.35
C GLU A 113 10.09 4.01 8.86
N VAL A 114 11.02 3.92 7.91
CA VAL A 114 11.60 2.64 7.44
C VAL A 114 12.29 1.89 8.58
N LEU A 115 13.12 2.58 9.37
CA LEU A 115 13.82 1.97 10.50
C LEU A 115 12.86 1.48 11.59
N GLN A 116 11.76 2.20 11.80
CA GLN A 116 10.71 1.81 12.74
C GLN A 116 9.95 0.57 12.24
N ASP A 117 9.62 0.49 10.95
CA ASP A 117 8.99 -0.67 10.34
C ASP A 117 9.86 -1.93 10.42
N TRP A 118 11.19 -1.77 10.43
CA TRP A 118 12.13 -2.88 10.62
C TRP A 118 12.34 -3.26 12.09
N GLY A 119 11.70 -2.55 13.03
CA GLY A 119 11.83 -2.81 14.47
C GLY A 119 13.21 -2.47 15.03
N ILE A 120 13.93 -1.54 14.40
CA ILE A 120 15.26 -1.13 14.86
C ILE A 120 15.09 0.05 15.81
N ASP A 121 15.62 -0.06 17.02
CA ASP A 121 15.77 1.09 17.90
C ASP A 121 16.88 1.99 17.34
N TYR A 122 16.50 3.14 16.78
CA TYR A 122 17.44 4.09 16.18
C TYR A 122 17.46 5.42 16.93
N THR A 123 18.61 6.10 16.90
CA THR A 123 18.72 7.48 17.38
C THR A 123 18.59 8.47 16.22
N GLU A 124 18.25 9.73 16.50
CA GLU A 124 18.13 10.78 15.49
C GLU A 124 19.47 11.03 14.74
N GLU A 125 20.59 10.72 15.39
CA GLU A 125 21.93 10.78 14.82
C GLU A 125 22.18 9.66 13.81
N ASP A 126 21.60 8.48 14.03
CA ASP A 126 21.66 7.35 13.10
C ASP A 126 20.89 7.67 11.82
N VAL A 127 19.70 8.28 11.93
CA VAL A 127 18.90 8.74 10.79
C VAL A 127 19.68 9.74 9.95
N LYS A 128 20.22 10.80 10.59
CA LYS A 128 21.04 11.82 9.89
C LYS A 128 22.28 11.23 9.22
N ARG A 129 22.91 10.23 9.83
CA ARG A 129 24.06 9.54 9.27
C ARG A 129 23.68 8.71 8.04
N ILE A 130 22.57 7.98 8.10
CA ILE A 130 22.06 7.16 7.00
C ILE A 130 21.65 8.04 5.81
N ASP A 131 20.92 9.13 6.05
CA ASP A 131 20.53 10.10 5.00
C ASP A 131 21.74 10.74 4.33
N ARG A 132 22.78 11.04 5.11
CA ARG A 132 24.02 11.60 4.58
C ARG A 132 24.78 10.58 3.72
N ASN A 133 24.78 9.32 4.13
CA ASN A 133 25.42 8.23 3.39
C ASN A 133 24.66 7.91 2.09
N SER A 134 23.33 7.83 2.12
CA SER A 134 22.51 7.59 0.93
C SER A 134 22.66 8.71 -0.10
N SER A 135 22.67 9.97 0.37
CA SER A 135 22.93 11.14 -0.48
C SER A 135 24.30 11.09 -1.14
N ASN A 136 25.33 10.70 -0.38
CA ASN A 136 26.70 10.62 -0.87
C ASN A 136 26.88 9.46 -1.88
N GLU A 137 26.23 8.33 -1.64
CA GLU A 137 26.23 7.18 -2.54
C GLU A 137 25.52 7.49 -3.86
N ASN A 138 24.36 8.16 -3.81
CA ASN A 138 23.67 8.66 -5.01
C ASN A 138 24.53 9.65 -5.79
N TYR A 139 25.22 10.57 -5.10
CA TYR A 139 26.14 11.51 -5.74
C TYR A 139 27.29 10.78 -6.45
N ARG A 140 27.91 9.79 -5.78
CA ARG A 140 28.99 8.97 -6.38
C ARG A 140 28.48 8.15 -7.56
N ARG A 141 27.27 7.57 -7.48
CA ARG A 141 26.67 6.80 -8.58
C ARG A 141 26.38 7.68 -9.79
N ALA A 142 25.80 8.86 -9.58
CA ALA A 142 25.54 9.84 -10.65
C ALA A 142 26.84 10.35 -11.28
N TYR A 143 27.86 10.63 -10.47
CA TYR A 143 29.18 11.04 -10.96
C TYR A 143 29.85 9.94 -11.78
N ASN A 144 29.82 8.70 -11.31
CA ASN A 144 30.36 7.55 -12.03
C ASN A 144 29.59 7.24 -13.31
N TYR A 145 28.26 7.42 -13.32
CA TYR A 145 27.44 7.26 -14.51
C TYR A 145 27.78 8.33 -15.58
N ARG A 146 27.92 9.61 -15.18
CA ARG A 146 28.36 10.69 -16.08
C ARG A 146 29.76 10.41 -16.62
N ARG A 147 30.70 10.02 -15.76
CA ARG A 147 32.05 9.62 -16.17
C ARG A 147 32.06 8.36 -17.05
N GLY A 148 31.10 7.46 -16.88
CA GLY A 148 30.89 6.37 -17.81
C GLY A 148 30.52 6.92 -19.19
N ILE A 149 29.41 7.65 -19.28
CA ILE A 149 28.87 8.14 -20.55
C ILE A 149 29.84 9.07 -21.29
N GLU A 150 30.57 9.92 -20.57
CA GLU A 150 31.50 10.89 -21.18
C GLU A 150 32.76 10.20 -21.74
N TYR A 151 33.22 9.10 -21.14
CA TYR A 151 34.46 8.43 -21.52
C TYR A 151 34.25 7.13 -22.33
N PHE A 152 33.04 6.54 -22.35
CA PHE A 152 32.73 5.35 -23.16
C PHE A 152 32.60 5.56 -24.70
N PRO A 153 32.19 6.72 -25.27
CA PRO A 153 32.13 6.87 -26.73
C PRO A 153 33.51 6.84 -27.40
N TYR A 154 34.59 7.13 -26.66
CA TYR A 154 35.96 7.10 -27.18
C TYR A 154 36.54 5.69 -27.34
N ARG A 155 35.97 4.65 -26.70
CA ARG A 155 36.48 3.27 -26.81
C ARG A 155 35.88 2.47 -27.97
N ARG A 156 34.81 2.95 -28.61
CA ARG A 156 34.12 2.22 -29.70
C ARG A 156 34.67 2.51 -31.11
N ARG A 157 35.70 3.36 -31.26
CA ARG A 157 36.32 3.72 -32.55
C ARG A 157 37.76 3.21 -32.75
N LEU A 158 38.19 2.17 -32.02
CA LEU A 158 39.54 1.58 -32.19
C LEU A 158 39.55 0.20 -32.89
N GLY A 159 38.40 -0.27 -33.40
CA GLY A 159 38.27 -1.58 -34.07
C GLY A 159 37.84 -1.53 -35.54
N GLY A 160 38.11 -0.43 -36.25
CA GLY A 160 37.67 -0.24 -37.64
C GLY A 160 38.77 0.36 -38.52
N ARG A 161 39.89 -0.34 -38.62
CA ARG A 161 40.91 -0.11 -39.66
C ARG A 161 41.55 -1.45 -40.03
N SER A 162 40.98 -2.06 -41.06
CA SER A 162 41.63 -2.97 -42.02
C SER A 162 40.59 -3.34 -43.05
#